data_AF-A0AAV9AVL8-F1
#
_entry.id   AF-A0AAV9AVL8-F1
#
_cell.length_a   1.000
_cell.length_b   1.000
_cell.length_c   1.000
_cell.angle_alpha   90.00
_cell.angle_beta   90.00
_cell.angle_gamma   90.00
#
_symmetry.space_group_name_H-M   'P 1'
#
loop_
_entity.id
_entity.type
_entity.pdbx_description
1 polymer ?
#
loop_
_entity_poly.entity_id
_entity_poly.type
_entity_poly.pdbx_seq_one_letter_code
_entity_poly.pdbx_strand_id
1 'polypeptide(L)'
;MNLEEDIAAYAIRTVDDPRTVNRVVVCQPPKNIITQLELTELWEKKTGKTFKKIHIPEEEMIRLIETLREPENIGIAIVHRMFVDKRPSYELGENELEASELYPDYKYTPIDLVMEKVISDPPKIKYTSFPNRSGRRSSVTNGNLLVLN
;
A
#
# COMPACT_ATOMS: atom_id res chain seq x y z
N MET A 1 0.66 -5.37 1.42
CA MET A 1 -0.38 -4.49 2.03
C MET A 1 -0.59 -4.96 3.46
N ASN A 2 -0.47 -4.06 4.45
CA ASN A 2 -0.53 -4.41 5.88
C ASN A 2 -1.75 -3.76 6.53
N LEU A 3 -2.37 -4.46 7.47
CA LEU A 3 -3.50 -3.94 8.24
C LEU A 3 -3.01 -2.80 9.16
N GLU A 4 -3.78 -1.72 9.29
CA GLU A 4 -3.35 -0.54 10.04
C GLU A 4 -3.06 -0.84 11.53
N GLU A 5 -3.83 -1.75 12.14
CA GLU A 5 -3.62 -2.19 13.53
C GLU A 5 -2.26 -2.89 13.71
N ASP A 6 -1.81 -3.66 12.72
CA ASP A 6 -0.51 -4.35 12.77
C ASP A 6 0.65 -3.35 12.66
N ILE A 7 0.49 -2.33 11.80
CA ILE A 7 1.47 -1.23 11.69
C ILE A 7 1.58 -0.49 13.02
N ALA A 8 0.44 -0.17 13.66
CA ALA A 8 0.42 0.51 14.95
C ALA A 8 1.08 -0.33 16.06
N ALA A 9 0.82 -1.64 16.09
CA ALA A 9 1.42 -2.56 17.05
C ALA A 9 2.95 -2.61 16.93
N TYR A 10 3.48 -2.68 15.70
CA TYR A 10 4.92 -2.61 15.47
C TYR A 10 5.49 -1.25 15.86
N ALA A 11 4.84 -0.15 15.48
CA ALA A 11 5.30 1.19 15.82
C ALA A 11 5.44 1.39 17.34
N ILE A 12 4.48 0.93 18.14
CA ILE A 12 4.56 1.00 19.61
C ILE A 12 5.74 0.18 20.14
N ARG A 13 5.95 -1.03 19.61
CA ARG A 13 7.07 -1.90 20.03
C ARG A 13 8.43 -1.28 19.75
N THR A 14 8.56 -0.48 18.70
CA THR A 14 9.83 0.18 18.35
C THR A 14 10.25 1.31 19.28
N VAL A 15 9.34 1.86 20.10
CA VAL A 15 9.59 3.08 20.88
C VAL A 15 10.70 2.89 21.92
N ASP A 16 10.65 1.79 22.67
CA ASP A 16 11.55 1.52 23.79
C ASP A 16 12.52 0.36 23.50
N ASP A 17 12.59 -0.10 22.24
CA ASP A 17 13.49 -1.18 21.85
C ASP A 17 14.90 -0.62 21.53
N PRO A 18 15.95 -0.96 22.31
CA PRO A 18 17.29 -0.44 22.04
C PRO A 18 17.85 -0.86 20.67
N ARG A 19 17.30 -1.92 20.03
CA ARG A 19 17.70 -2.38 18.70
C ARG A 19 17.29 -1.41 17.58
N THR A 20 16.32 -0.52 17.82
CA THR A 20 15.76 0.39 16.79
C THR A 20 16.39 1.78 16.83
N VAL A 21 17.25 2.08 17.82
CA VAL A 21 17.87 3.40 17.99
C VAL A 21 18.72 3.75 16.77
N ASN A 22 18.41 4.88 16.14
CA ASN A 22 19.06 5.35 14.89
C ASN A 22 18.96 4.35 13.72
N ARG A 23 17.92 3.52 13.70
CA ARG A 23 17.64 2.56 12.62
C ARG A 23 16.33 2.91 11.92
N VAL A 24 16.17 2.44 10.68
CA VAL A 24 14.90 2.51 9.95
C VAL A 24 14.18 1.17 10.12
N VAL A 25 12.98 1.18 10.68
CA VAL A 25 12.17 -0.03 10.81
C VAL A 25 11.17 -0.08 9.65
N VAL A 26 11.32 -1.10 8.80
CA VAL A 26 10.48 -1.37 7.64
C VAL A 26 9.43 -2.42 8.02
N CYS A 27 8.20 -2.25 7.55
CA CYS A 27 7.12 -3.22 7.77
C CYS A 27 6.79 -3.91 6.44
N GLN A 28 7.47 -5.01 6.16
CA GLN A 28 7.29 -5.81 4.94
C GLN A 28 7.20 -7.30 5.30
N PRO A 29 6.16 -7.70 6.05
CA PRO A 29 6.03 -9.08 6.48
C PRO A 29 5.93 -10.02 5.25
N PRO A 30 6.63 -11.16 5.23
CA PRO A 30 6.73 -12.02 4.05
C PRO A 30 5.39 -12.47 3.47
N LYS A 31 4.37 -12.71 4.31
CA LYS A 31 3.03 -13.14 3.84
C LYS A 31 2.16 -12.01 3.30
N ASN A 32 2.65 -10.77 3.27
CA ASN A 32 1.94 -9.59 2.76
C ASN A 32 2.62 -8.98 1.52
N ILE A 33 3.70 -9.61 1.04
CA ILE A 33 4.35 -9.31 -0.24
C ILE A 33 3.53 -10.00 -1.33
N ILE A 34 2.92 -9.20 -2.20
CA ILE A 34 2.02 -9.67 -3.26
C ILE A 34 1.97 -8.62 -4.38
N THR A 35 1.90 -9.07 -5.63
CA THR A 35 1.69 -8.20 -6.80
C THR A 35 0.21 -7.83 -6.97
N GLN A 36 -0.09 -6.82 -7.79
CA GLN A 36 -1.48 -6.46 -8.08
C GLN A 36 -2.26 -7.54 -8.82
N LEU A 37 -1.59 -8.30 -9.70
CA LEU A 37 -2.21 -9.41 -10.42
C LEU A 37 -2.57 -10.55 -9.46
N GLU A 38 -1.63 -10.97 -8.61
CA GLU A 38 -1.89 -11.98 -7.58
C GLU A 38 -2.97 -11.54 -6.59
N LEU A 39 -2.98 -10.25 -6.21
CA LEU A 39 -4.02 -9.70 -5.34
C LEU A 39 -5.41 -9.74 -6.01
N THR A 40 -5.46 -9.44 -7.31
CA THR A 40 -6.70 -9.52 -8.11
C THR A 40 -7.16 -10.98 -8.22
N GLU A 41 -6.26 -11.91 -8.52
CA GLU A 41 -6.57 -13.35 -8.61
C GLU A 41 -7.05 -13.90 -7.27
N LEU A 42 -6.44 -13.46 -6.16
CA LEU A 42 -6.89 -13.81 -4.81
C LEU A 42 -8.32 -13.34 -4.55
N TRP A 43 -8.65 -12.10 -4.96
CA TRP A 43 -10.01 -11.58 -4.85
C TRP A 43 -11.00 -12.38 -5.72
N GLU A 44 -10.64 -12.64 -6.98
CA GLU A 44 -11.46 -13.43 -7.92
C GLU A 44 -11.76 -14.81 -7.34
N LYS A 45 -10.74 -15.50 -6.81
CA LYS A 45 -10.86 -16.80 -6.16
C LYS A 45 -11.78 -16.77 -4.94
N LYS A 46 -11.62 -15.79 -4.05
CA LYS A 46 -12.42 -15.71 -2.81
C LYS A 46 -13.89 -15.32 -3.06
N THR A 47 -14.15 -14.55 -4.12
CA THR A 47 -15.52 -14.07 -4.42
C THR A 47 -16.24 -14.87 -5.51
N GLY A 48 -15.54 -15.72 -6.25
CA GLY A 48 -16.07 -16.42 -7.42
C GLY A 48 -16.39 -15.50 -8.59
N LYS A 49 -15.93 -14.24 -8.56
CA LYS A 49 -16.14 -13.24 -9.61
C LYS A 49 -14.90 -13.13 -10.49
N THR A 50 -15.09 -12.71 -11.73
CA THR A 50 -13.99 -12.39 -12.65
C THR A 50 -14.05 -10.92 -13.03
N PHE A 51 -12.89 -10.26 -13.08
CA PHE A 51 -12.78 -8.86 -13.47
C PHE A 51 -12.15 -8.72 -14.86
N LYS A 52 -12.64 -7.72 -15.60
CA LYS A 52 -11.93 -7.24 -16.80
C LYS A 52 -10.75 -6.39 -16.36
N LYS A 53 -9.54 -6.91 -16.54
CA LYS A 53 -8.29 -6.21 -16.20
C LYS A 53 -7.98 -5.16 -17.29
N ILE A 54 -7.96 -3.88 -16.93
CA ILE A 54 -7.61 -2.77 -17.83
C ILE A 54 -6.21 -2.31 -17.43
N HIS A 55 -5.26 -2.41 -18.35
CA HIS A 55 -3.88 -2.00 -18.13
C HIS A 55 -3.69 -0.54 -18.59
N ILE A 56 -3.00 0.25 -17.77
CA ILE A 56 -2.61 1.62 -18.10
C ILE A 56 -1.09 1.62 -18.32
N PRO A 57 -0.60 2.06 -19.49
CA PRO A 57 0.83 2.19 -19.75
C PRO A 57 1.50 3.14 -18.76
N GLU A 58 2.76 2.90 -18.43
CA GLU A 58 3.52 3.76 -17.51
C GLU A 58 3.64 5.19 -18.05
N GLU A 59 3.86 5.34 -19.36
CA GLU A 59 3.99 6.62 -20.04
C GLU A 59 2.71 7.46 -19.94
N GLU A 60 1.55 6.80 -19.93
CA GLU A 60 0.26 7.44 -19.72
C GLU A 60 0.16 8.01 -18.30
N MET A 61 0.59 7.25 -17.30
CA MET A 61 0.63 7.72 -15.91
C MET A 61 1.59 8.90 -15.73
N ILE A 62 2.79 8.81 -16.30
CA ILE A 62 3.79 9.89 -16.25
C ILE A 62 3.21 11.17 -16.88
N ARG A 63 2.58 11.07 -18.05
CA ARG A 63 1.92 12.22 -18.68
C ARG A 63 0.86 12.83 -17.77
N LEU A 64 0.04 12.01 -17.12
CA LEU A 64 -0.98 12.52 -16.18
C LEU A 64 -0.35 13.22 -14.97
N ILE A 65 0.75 12.69 -14.42
CA ILE A 65 1.49 13.30 -13.31
C ILE A 65 2.03 14.68 -13.71
N GLU A 66 2.56 14.83 -14.92
CA GLU A 66 3.14 16.07 -15.42
C GLU A 66 2.09 17.13 -15.82
N THR A 67 0.91 16.70 -16.29
CA THR A 67 -0.11 17.60 -16.86
C THR A 67 -1.22 18.00 -15.89
N LEU A 68 -1.53 17.18 -14.89
CA LEU A 68 -2.53 17.52 -13.88
C LEU A 68 -1.98 18.54 -12.87
N ARG A 69 -2.87 19.37 -12.34
CA ARG A 69 -2.54 20.34 -11.29
C ARG A 69 -2.45 19.63 -9.94
N GLU A 70 -1.81 20.28 -8.97
CA GLU A 70 -1.87 19.86 -7.57
C GLU A 70 -3.25 20.21 -6.97
N PRO A 71 -3.86 19.30 -6.18
CA PRO A 71 -3.30 18.02 -5.71
C PRO A 71 -3.66 16.81 -6.60
N GLU A 72 -4.33 16.99 -7.73
CA GLU A 72 -4.82 15.89 -8.57
C GLU A 72 -3.72 14.96 -9.11
N ASN A 73 -2.52 15.49 -9.39
CA ASN A 73 -1.37 14.69 -9.82
C ASN A 73 -0.75 13.83 -8.71
N ILE A 74 -0.92 14.21 -7.43
CA ILE A 74 -0.24 13.57 -6.29
C ILE A 74 -0.69 12.11 -6.13
N GLY A 75 -2.00 11.86 -6.25
CA GLY A 75 -2.53 10.50 -6.13
C GLY A 75 -1.95 9.57 -7.19
N ILE A 76 -1.84 10.04 -8.44
CA ILE A 76 -1.29 9.26 -9.55
C ILE A 76 0.21 9.01 -9.32
N ALA A 77 0.96 10.00 -8.85
CA ALA A 77 2.38 9.85 -8.53
C ALA A 77 2.64 8.82 -7.42
N ILE A 78 1.83 8.83 -6.35
CA ILE A 78 1.93 7.83 -5.28
C ILE A 78 1.66 6.43 -5.82
N VAL A 79 0.59 6.30 -6.60
CA VAL A 79 0.19 5.02 -7.17
C VAL A 79 1.25 4.50 -8.17
N HIS A 80 1.77 5.34 -9.06
CA HIS A 80 2.89 5.00 -9.95
C HIS A 80 4.09 4.51 -9.15
N ARG A 81 4.48 5.24 -8.10
CA ARG A 81 5.61 4.90 -7.24
C ARG A 81 5.43 3.57 -6.51
N MET A 82 4.22 3.23 -6.07
CA MET A 82 3.95 2.03 -5.29
C MET A 82 3.87 0.76 -6.14
N PHE A 83 3.42 0.91 -7.38
CA PHE A 83 2.97 -0.20 -8.19
C PHE A 83 3.80 -0.38 -9.46
N VAL A 84 4.10 0.71 -10.16
CA VAL A 84 4.70 0.68 -11.49
C VAL A 84 6.21 0.85 -11.47
N ASP A 85 6.74 1.74 -10.63
CA ASP A 85 8.17 2.05 -10.57
C ASP A 85 8.99 0.81 -10.18
N LYS A 86 9.69 0.22 -11.15
CA LYS A 86 10.41 -1.05 -11.05
C LYS A 86 11.77 -0.92 -10.37
N ARG A 87 11.85 -0.20 -9.25
CA ARG A 87 13.05 -0.29 -8.41
C ARG A 87 13.20 -1.75 -7.95
N PRO A 88 14.43 -2.28 -7.89
CA PRO A 88 14.65 -3.67 -7.48
C PRO A 88 13.95 -3.95 -6.16
N SER A 89 13.44 -5.17 -6.01
CA SER A 89 12.91 -5.69 -4.75
C SER A 89 13.82 -5.22 -3.61
N TYR A 90 13.25 -4.50 -2.67
CA TYR A 90 13.98 -3.82 -1.63
C TYR A 90 14.80 -4.82 -0.81
N GLU A 91 16.09 -4.94 -1.11
CA GLU A 91 17.03 -5.53 -0.16
C GLU A 91 17.18 -4.51 0.97
N LEU A 92 16.98 -4.96 2.21
CA LEU A 92 17.14 -4.10 3.37
C LEU A 92 18.55 -3.52 3.37
N GLY A 93 18.66 -2.20 3.47
CA GLY A 93 19.93 -1.53 3.67
C GLY A 93 20.55 -1.90 5.02
N GLU A 94 21.84 -1.60 5.17
CA GLU A 94 22.59 -1.92 6.41
C GLU A 94 21.97 -1.33 7.69
N ASN A 95 21.21 -0.23 7.56
CA ASN A 95 20.54 0.49 8.65
C ASN A 95 19.05 0.17 8.82
N GLU A 96 18.56 -0.79 8.05
CA GLU A 96 17.16 -1.18 8.06
C GLU A 96 16.93 -2.48 8.81
N LEU A 97 15.76 -2.57 9.42
CA LEU A 97 15.30 -3.73 10.17
C LEU A 97 13.87 -4.03 9.72
N GLU A 98 13.57 -5.29 9.41
CA GLU A 98 12.21 -5.70 9.13
C GLU A 98 11.46 -6.01 10.45
N ALA A 99 10.27 -5.44 10.60
CA ALA A 99 9.52 -5.49 11.85
C ALA A 99 9.08 -6.91 12.25
N SER A 100 8.65 -7.74 11.30
CA SER A 100 8.23 -9.13 11.58
C SER A 100 9.40 -10.05 11.92
N GLU A 101 10.61 -9.75 11.43
CA GLU A 101 11.85 -10.41 11.87
C GLU A 101 12.30 -9.93 13.26
N LEU A 102 12.13 -8.63 13.55
CA LEU A 102 12.52 -8.02 14.82
C LEU A 102 11.60 -8.46 15.98
N TYR A 103 10.32 -8.72 15.69
CA TYR A 103 9.27 -9.12 16.64
C TYR A 103 8.52 -10.38 16.16
N PRO A 104 9.17 -11.56 16.14
CA PRO A 104 8.57 -12.79 15.62
C PRO A 104 7.44 -13.35 16.51
N ASP A 105 7.31 -12.85 17.74
CA ASP A 105 6.22 -13.18 18.66
C ASP A 105 4.89 -12.51 18.25
N TYR A 106 4.95 -11.40 17.51
CA TYR A 106 3.76 -10.71 17.04
C TYR A 106 3.20 -11.36 15.78
N LYS A 107 1.96 -11.84 15.86
CA LYS A 107 1.27 -12.48 14.74
C LYS A 107 0.51 -11.45 13.92
N TYR A 108 1.20 -10.84 12.95
CA TYR A 108 0.56 -9.96 11.98
C TYR A 108 -0.50 -10.69 11.14
N THR A 109 -1.44 -9.93 10.59
CA THR A 109 -2.51 -10.44 9.73
C THR A 109 -1.97 -10.67 8.31
N PRO A 110 -1.94 -11.94 7.81
CA PRO A 110 -1.55 -12.25 6.44
C PRO A 110 -2.54 -11.67 5.42
N ILE A 111 -2.07 -11.35 4.21
CA ILE A 111 -2.93 -10.77 3.15
C ILE A 111 -4.20 -11.58 2.87
N ASP A 112 -4.10 -12.91 2.95
CA ASP A 112 -5.23 -13.81 2.74
C ASP A 112 -6.38 -13.53 3.72
N LEU A 113 -6.05 -13.32 5.00
CA LEU A 113 -7.02 -12.99 6.05
C LEU A 113 -7.48 -11.53 5.97
N VAL A 114 -6.60 -10.60 5.58
CA VAL A 114 -7.00 -9.22 5.29
C VAL A 114 -8.09 -9.21 4.21
N MET A 115 -7.89 -9.98 3.14
CA MET A 115 -8.84 -10.09 2.04
C MET A 115 -10.19 -10.66 2.50
N GLU A 116 -10.19 -11.69 3.33
CA GLU A 116 -11.42 -12.25 3.91
C GLU A 116 -12.19 -11.23 4.74
N LYS A 117 -11.48 -10.46 5.58
CA LYS A 117 -12.09 -9.37 6.36
C LYS A 117 -12.70 -8.31 5.45
N VAL A 118 -11.96 -7.84 4.44
CA VAL A 118 -12.45 -6.80 3.52
C VAL A 118 -13.65 -7.27 2.69
N ILE A 119 -13.70 -8.55 2.30
CA ILE A 119 -14.84 -9.11 1.55
C ILE A 119 -16.07 -9.26 2.45
N SER A 120 -15.90 -9.67 3.71
CA SER A 120 -17.00 -9.92 4.63
C SER A 120 -17.56 -8.67 5.30
N ASP A 121 -16.69 -7.73 5.67
CA ASP A 121 -17.02 -6.45 6.29
C ASP A 121 -16.11 -5.35 5.71
N PRO A 122 -16.45 -4.78 4.54
CA PRO A 122 -15.60 -3.83 3.86
C PRO A 122 -15.45 -2.54 4.68
N PRO A 123 -14.22 -2.10 4.99
CA PRO A 123 -14.01 -0.88 5.74
C PRO A 123 -14.47 0.34 4.95
N LYS A 124 -14.84 1.41 5.65
CA LYS A 124 -15.10 2.71 4.99
C LYS A 124 -13.82 3.17 4.29
N ILE A 125 -13.93 3.45 3.00
CA ILE A 125 -12.82 3.99 2.21
C ILE A 125 -12.40 5.34 2.82
N LYS A 126 -11.12 5.45 3.15
CA LYS A 126 -10.49 6.67 3.67
C LYS A 126 -9.72 7.34 2.53
N TYR A 127 -9.83 8.66 2.43
CA TYR A 127 -9.06 9.44 1.46
C TYR A 127 -8.01 10.27 2.20
N THR A 128 -6.75 10.16 1.77
CA THR A 128 -5.67 11.01 2.28
C THR A 128 -5.91 12.45 1.82
N SER A 129 -5.86 13.39 2.76
CA SER A 129 -6.00 14.81 2.44
C SER A 129 -4.64 15.38 2.03
N PHE A 130 -4.58 15.95 0.83
CA PHE A 130 -3.44 16.76 0.40
C PHE A 130 -3.81 18.24 0.50
N PRO A 131 -2.97 19.08 1.16
CA PRO A 131 -3.21 20.51 1.17
C PRO A 131 -3.05 21.03 -0.26
N ASN A 132 -4.06 21.74 -0.79
CA ASN A 132 -3.86 22.51 -2.01
C ASN A 132 -3.02 23.76 -1.70
N ARG A 133 -2.38 24.38 -2.71
CA ARG A 133 -1.62 25.64 -2.54
C ARG A 133 -2.44 26.81 -1.96
N SER A 134 -3.76 26.67 -1.83
CA SER A 134 -4.69 27.65 -1.27
C SER A 134 -5.29 27.27 0.11
N GLY A 135 -4.83 26.17 0.75
CA GLY A 135 -5.32 25.70 2.06
C GLY A 135 -6.72 25.06 2.11
N ARG A 136 -7.36 24.74 0.98
CA ARG A 136 -8.68 24.06 0.95
C ARG A 136 -8.54 22.56 0.61
N ARG A 137 -9.20 21.69 1.39
CA ARG A 137 -9.27 20.24 1.12
C ARG A 137 -10.34 19.97 0.05
N SER A 138 -9.99 19.22 -1.00
CA SER A 138 -10.94 18.59 -1.92
C SER A 138 -10.84 17.07 -1.78
N SER A 139 -11.99 16.39 -1.70
CA SER A 139 -12.08 14.92 -1.75
C SER A 139 -12.51 14.49 -3.15
N VAL A 140 -11.77 13.57 -3.78
CA VAL A 140 -12.17 12.97 -5.05
C VAL A 140 -12.75 11.59 -4.78
N THR A 141 -14.05 11.44 -4.98
CA THR A 141 -14.75 10.14 -5.07
C THR A 141 -14.91 9.76 -6.54
N ASN A 142 -14.52 8.53 -6.92
CA ASN A 142 -15.27 7.64 -7.83
C ASN A 142 -14.51 6.32 -8.14
N GLY A 143 -14.93 5.23 -7.50
CA GLY A 143 -15.76 4.20 -8.15
C GLY A 143 -15.20 3.18 -9.15
N ASN A 144 -13.98 3.26 -9.67
CA ASN A 144 -13.44 2.24 -10.60
C ASN A 144 -12.11 1.64 -10.09
N LEU A 145 -12.00 0.31 -10.02
CA LEU A 145 -10.72 -0.36 -9.79
C LEU A 145 -9.87 -0.29 -11.06
N LEU A 146 -8.75 0.41 -10.97
CA LEU A 146 -7.69 0.40 -11.97
C LEU A 146 -6.65 -0.64 -11.54
N VAL A 147 -6.30 -1.56 -12.43
CA VAL A 147 -5.14 -2.45 -12.24
C VAL A 147 -3.97 -1.74 -12.90
N LEU A 148 -2.95 -1.44 -12.11
CA LEU A 148 -1.71 -0.85 -12.62
C LEU A 148 -0.66 -1.95 -12.62
N ASN A 149 0.39 -1.78 -13.41
CA ASN A 149 1.48 -2.77 -13.45
C ASN A 149 2.08 -2.96 -12.06
#